data_AF-A0A673ILT8-F1
#
_entry.id   AF-A0A673ILT8-F1
#
_cell.length_a   1.000
_cell.length_b   1.000
_cell.length_c   1.000
_cell.angle_alpha   90.00
_cell.angle_beta   90.00
_cell.angle_gamma   90.00
#
_symmetry.space_group_name_H-M   'P 1'
#
loop_
_entity.id
_entity.type
_entity.pdbx_description
1 polymer ?
#
loop_
_entity_poly.entity_id
_entity_poly.type
_entity_poly.pdbx_seq_one_letter_code
_entity_poly.pdbx_strand_id
1 'polypeptide(L)' 'MYEEFLSKVSILESLDKWERLTVADALETVQFEDGQKIVVQGQPGDEFFIILEVASSFRFCFPSFISSI' A
#
# COMPACT_ATOMS: atom_id res chain seq x y z
N MET A 1 -3.07 -1.11 -17.69
CA MET A 1 -1.94 -0.39 -17.05
C MET A 1 -1.69 -0.88 -15.63
N TYR A 2 -2.71 -1.05 -14.78
CA TYR A 2 -2.54 -1.60 -13.42
C TYR A 2 -2.33 -3.13 -13.36
N GLU A 3 -2.76 -3.88 -14.37
CA GLU A 3 -2.72 -5.35 -14.39
C GLU A 3 -1.31 -5.95 -14.24
N GLU A 4 -0.30 -5.35 -14.89
CA GLU A 4 1.11 -5.76 -14.74
C GLU A 4 1.67 -5.48 -13.35
N PHE A 5 1.19 -4.43 -12.70
CA PHE A 5 1.62 -4.04 -11.36
C PHE A 5 0.96 -4.94 -10.30
N LEU A 6 -0.34 -5.19 -10.42
CA LEU A 6 -1.08 -6.10 -9.55
C LEU A 6 -0.56 -7.54 -9.65
N SER A 7 -0.10 -7.94 -10.82
CA SER A 7 0.52 -9.26 -11.03
C SER A 7 1.88 -9.42 -10.33
N LYS A 8 2.53 -8.33 -9.90
CA LYS A 8 3.78 -8.37 -9.10
C LYS A 8 3.53 -8.45 -7.60
N VAL A 9 2.29 -8.21 -7.16
CA VAL A 9 1.94 -8.24 -5.74
C VAL A 9 1.53 -9.67 -5.38
N SER A 10 2.36 -10.37 -4.61
CA SER A 10 2.16 -11.79 -4.27
C SER A 10 0.85 -12.08 -3.55
N ILE A 11 0.30 -11.12 -2.79
CA ILE A 11 -1.00 -11.29 -2.11
C ILE A 11 -2.19 -11.31 -3.10
N LEU A 12 -2.00 -10.77 -4.31
CA LEU A 12 -3.02 -10.71 -5.37
C LEU A 12 -2.81 -11.79 -6.43
N GLU A 13 -1.78 -12.63 -6.31
CA GLU A 13 -1.49 -13.70 -7.28
C GLU A 13 -2.61 -14.73 -7.37
N SER A 14 -3.31 -14.99 -6.25
CA SER A 14 -4.40 -15.96 -6.16
C SER A 14 -5.69 -15.49 -6.85
N LEU A 15 -5.79 -14.21 -7.21
CA LEU A 15 -6.97 -13.64 -7.86
C LEU A 15 -6.97 -13.92 -9.36
N ASP A 16 -8.13 -14.30 -9.88
CA ASP A 16 -8.37 -14.48 -11.31
C ASP A 16 -8.38 -13.14 -12.06
N LYS A 17 -8.26 -13.21 -13.39
CA LYS A 17 -8.19 -12.00 -14.24
C LYS A 17 -9.34 -11.02 -14.00
N TRP A 18 -10.57 -11.51 -13.82
CA TRP A 18 -11.74 -10.67 -13.56
C TRP A 18 -11.74 -10.03 -12.18
N GLU A 19 -11.27 -10.76 -11.17
CA GLU A 19 -11.12 -10.23 -9.81
C GLU A 19 -10.04 -9.14 -9.78
N ARG A 20 -8.91 -9.36 -10.48
CA ARG A 20 -7.87 -8.34 -10.64
C ARG A 20 -8.37 -7.08 -11.35
N LEU A 21 -9.22 -7.22 -12.38
CA LEU A 21 -9.85 -6.08 -13.03
C LEU A 21 -10.76 -5.32 -12.06
N THR A 22 -11.55 -6.03 -11.26
CA THR A 22 -12.43 -5.43 -10.25
C THR A 22 -11.63 -4.67 -9.19
N VAL A 23 -10.50 -5.24 -8.73
CA VAL A 23 -9.58 -4.56 -7.81
C VAL A 23 -8.92 -3.36 -8.49
N ALA A 24 -8.47 -3.50 -9.73
CA ALA A 24 -7.86 -2.41 -10.49
C ALA A 24 -8.81 -1.21 -10.64
N ASP A 25 -10.09 -1.47 -10.87
CA ASP A 25 -11.13 -0.43 -10.98
C ASP A 25 -11.48 0.19 -9.63
N ALA A 26 -11.33 -0.55 -8.53
CA ALA A 26 -11.58 -0.06 -7.17
C ALA A 26 -10.40 0.71 -6.56
N LEU A 27 -9.21 0.66 -7.17
CA LEU A 27 -8.03 1.37 -6.67
C LEU A 27 -8.11 2.87 -6.98
N GLU A 28 -7.99 3.67 -5.93
CA GLU A 28 -7.93 5.13 -6.03
C GLU A 28 -6.50 5.64 -5.89
N THR A 29 -6.10 6.56 -6.77
CA THR A 29 -4.79 7.21 -6.69
C THR A 29 -4.84 8.34 -5.67
N VAL A 30 -4.10 8.18 -4.57
CA VAL A 30 -3.95 9.23 -3.54
C VAL A 30 -2.52 9.75 -3.56
N GLN A 31 -2.38 11.07 -3.47
CA GLN A 31 -1.08 11.75 -3.38
C GLN A 31 -0.88 12.26 -1.96
N PHE A 32 0.34 12.10 -1.45
CA PHE A 32 0.72 12.54 -0.12
C PHE A 32 1.93 13.46 -0.22
N GLU A 33 1.93 14.50 0.60
CA GLU A 33 3.05 15.43 0.68
C GLU A 33 4.16 14.89 1.59
N ASP A 34 5.37 15.43 1.41
CA ASP A 34 6.52 15.06 2.24
C ASP A 34 6.24 15.35 3.73
N GLY A 35 6.51 14.35 4.58
CA GLY A 35 6.25 14.43 6.03
C GLY A 35 4.82 14.11 6.46
N GLN A 36 3.88 13.85 5.54
CA GLN A 36 2.53 13.41 5.89
C GLN A 36 2.53 11.96 6.38
N LYS A 37 1.78 11.69 7.46
CA LYS A 37 1.62 10.33 7.99
C LYS A 37 0.53 9.61 7.20
N ILE A 38 0.89 8.55 6.48
CA ILE A 38 -0.03 7.75 5.67
C ILE A 38 -0.67 6.64 6.48
N VAL A 39 0.15 5.93 7.26
CA VAL A 39 -0.32 4.93 8.24
C VAL A 39 0.33 5.19 9.59
N VAL A 40 -0.43 5.05 10.67
CA VAL A 40 0.06 5.26 12.04
C VAL A 40 0.00 3.93 12.80
N GLN A 41 1.15 3.45 13.26
CA GLN A 41 1.21 2.23 14.05
C GLN A 41 0.33 2.32 15.31
N GLY A 42 -0.42 1.26 15.58
CA GLY A 42 -1.31 1.17 16.75
C GLY A 42 -2.70 1.74 16.52
N GLN A 43 -2.96 2.35 15.36
CA GLN A 43 -4.34 2.66 14.94
C GLN A 43 -4.91 1.47 14.14
N PRO A 44 -6.22 1.18 14.28
CA PRO A 44 -6.89 0.27 13.38
C PRO A 44 -6.80 0.82 11.96
N GLY A 45 -6.33 -0.01 11.03
CA GLY A 45 -6.25 0.32 9.62
C GLY A 45 -7.05 -0.68 8.83
N ASP A 46 -8.06 -0.20 8.11
CA ASP A 46 -8.89 -0.99 7.20
C ASP A 46 -8.54 -0.73 5.72
N GLU A 47 -7.50 0.08 5.48
CA GLU A 47 -7.09 0.55 4.16
C GLU A 47 -5.81 -0.14 3.66
N PHE A 48 -5.77 -0.46 2.37
CA PHE A 48 -4.63 -1.06 1.69
C PHE A 48 -4.03 -0.08 0.70
N PHE A 49 -2.74 0.22 0.85
CA PHE A 49 -2.01 1.15 -0.01
C PHE A 49 -0.96 0.43 -0.84
N ILE A 50 -0.90 0.77 -2.12
CA ILE A 50 0.15 0.31 -3.05
C ILE A 50 0.96 1.53 -3.47
N ILE A 51 2.28 1.46 -3.28
CA ILE A 51 3.18 2.54 -3.68
C ILE A 51 3.47 2.40 -5.19
N LEU A 52 3.03 3.38 -5.98
CA LEU A 52 3.26 3.43 -7.43
C LEU A 52 4.55 4.18 -7.77
N GLU A 53 4.73 5.37 -7.20
CA GLU A 53 5.88 6.24 -7.41
C GLU A 53 6.28 6.89 -6.08
N VAL A 54 7.58 7.06 -5.86
CA VAL A 54 8.13 7.72 -4.67
C VAL A 54 8.89 8.95 -5.12
N ALA A 55 8.34 10.13 -4.86
CA ALA A 55 9.00 11.40 -5.16
C ALA A 55 10.04 11.78 -4.08
N SER A 56 9.84 11.37 -2.83
CA SER A 56 10.68 11.73 -1.67
C SER A 56 10.68 10.64 -0.59
N SER A 57 11.68 10.68 0.29
CA SER A 57 12.02 9.65 1.29
C SER A 57 10.81 9.18 2.11
N PHE A 58 10.27 8.01 1.76
CA PHE A 58 9.17 7.40 2.51
C PHE A 58 9.70 6.79 3.80
N ARG A 59 9.50 7.47 4.93
CA ARG A 59 9.95 6.98 6.23
C ARG A 59 8.81 6.30 6.97
N PHE A 60 8.83 4.97 6.98
CA PHE A 60 8.05 4.20 7.93
C PHE A 60 8.58 4.45 9.33
N CYS A 61 7.98 5.38 10.05
CA CYS A 61 8.21 5.59 11.46
C CYS A 61 7.33 4.59 12.21
N PHE A 62 7.87 3.42 12.53
CA PHE A 62 7.28 2.49 13.49
C PHE A 62 7.69 2.94 14.91
N PRO A 63 6.84 3.66 15.68
CA PRO A 63 7.08 3.87 17.08
C PRO A 63 7.03 2.53 17.82
N SER A 64 8.23 1.98 18.05
CA SER A 64 8.52 1.05 19.14
C SER A 64 8.00 -0.39 18.95
N PHE A 65 8.77 -1.20 18.22
CA PHE A 65 8.81 -2.65 18.45
C PHE A 65 10.22 -3.21 18.71
N ILE A 66 11.17 -2.35 19.11
CA ILE A 66 12.56 -2.77 19.44
C ILE A 66 12.88 -2.55 20.93
N SER A 67 11.97 -2.89 21.85
CA SER A 67 12.29 -2.89 23.30
C SER A 67 11.70 -4.07 24.08
N SER A 68 11.46 -5.21 23.43
CA SER A 68 11.28 -6.48 24.15
C SER A 68 11.77 -7.66 23.30
N ILE A 69 13.09 -7.77 23.21
CA ILE A 69 13.83 -9.03 23.21
C ILE A 69 14.97 -8.87 24.22
#